data_AF-A0A183TBX6-F1
#
_entry.id   AF-A0A183TBX6-F1
#
_cell.length_a   1.000
_cell.length_b   1.000
_cell.length_c   1.000
_cell.angle_alpha   90.00
_cell.angle_beta   90.00
_cell.angle_gamma   90.00
#
_symmetry.space_group_name_H-M   'P 1'
#
loop_
_entity.id
_entity.type
_entity.pdbx_description
1 polymer ?
#
loop_
_entity_poly.entity_id
_entity_poly.type
_entity_poly.pdbx_seq_one_letter_code
_entity_poly.pdbx_strand_id
1 'polypeptide(L)'
;LEVEKQLLAFEDLFGMPPFRVDGHQHVHVLPGVREVLSRLLPRHGVRWIRIPEEALLVSGMPDHELAGLVDQSALKFYREVSDQASAARPIFQAAGLRCTDAFVGMLTMGRNLTANSLKRSLTAILKLHQLGGEASPTIELMTHPGYPLKEADPVNQGCAAQLGPDDFSRSLDRAHEMAMLQSREFGEVVRAFSGQLYGFGDLA
;
A
#
# COMPACT_ATOMS: atom_id res chain seq x y z
N LEU A 1 16.43 -5.30 -17.98
CA LEU A 1 15.05 -4.73 -18.07
C LEU A 1 14.96 -3.49 -17.17
N GLU A 2 13.97 -2.59 -17.31
CA GLU A 2 13.90 -1.37 -16.48
C GLU A 2 13.80 -1.67 -14.97
N VAL A 3 12.89 -2.55 -14.56
CA VAL A 3 12.74 -2.96 -13.16
C VAL A 3 14.06 -3.49 -12.57
N GLU A 4 14.79 -4.29 -13.33
CA GLU A 4 16.07 -4.83 -12.89
C GLU A 4 17.11 -3.73 -12.64
N LYS A 5 17.11 -2.67 -13.45
CA LYS A 5 17.98 -1.51 -13.21
C LYS A 5 17.61 -0.80 -11.90
N GLN A 6 16.33 -0.71 -11.57
CA GLN A 6 15.89 -0.12 -10.29
C GLN A 6 16.31 -0.97 -9.10
N LEU A 7 16.26 -2.30 -9.20
CA LEU A 7 16.74 -3.20 -8.15
C LEU A 7 18.26 -3.07 -7.94
N LEU A 8 19.03 -3.07 -9.03
CA LEU A 8 20.48 -2.91 -8.98
C LEU A 8 20.86 -1.53 -8.42
N ALA A 9 20.18 -0.47 -8.87
CA ALA A 9 20.43 0.88 -8.34
C ALA A 9 20.11 0.99 -6.85
N PHE A 10 19.07 0.29 -6.36
CA PHE A 10 18.80 0.19 -4.93
C PHE A 10 19.97 -0.49 -4.20
N GLU A 11 20.43 -1.63 -4.70
CA GLU A 11 21.53 -2.37 -4.09
C GLU A 11 22.84 -1.55 -4.08
N ASP A 12 23.14 -0.84 -5.16
CA ASP A 12 24.30 0.06 -5.24
C ASP A 12 24.24 1.19 -4.19
N LEU A 13 23.04 1.72 -3.93
CA LEU A 13 22.83 2.81 -2.97
C LEU A 13 22.82 2.36 -1.51
N PHE A 14 22.29 1.17 -1.22
CA PHE A 14 22.06 0.68 0.14
C PHE A 14 22.98 -0.47 0.56
N GLY A 15 23.79 -1.00 -0.35
CA GLY A 15 24.71 -2.11 -0.12
C GLY A 15 24.03 -3.46 0.13
N MET A 16 22.73 -3.57 -0.12
CA MET A 16 21.96 -4.81 0.01
C MET A 16 20.70 -4.77 -0.87
N PRO A 17 20.20 -5.93 -1.33
CA PRO A 17 18.97 -5.98 -2.11
C PRO A 17 17.75 -5.54 -1.29
N PRO A 18 16.71 -5.01 -1.94
CA PRO A 18 15.49 -4.65 -1.25
C PRO A 18 14.81 -5.90 -0.67
N PHE A 19 14.45 -5.85 0.61
CA PHE A 19 13.78 -6.97 1.27
C PHE A 19 12.33 -7.17 0.78
N ARG A 20 11.67 -6.05 0.43
CA ARG A 20 10.27 -5.96 0.02
C ARG A 20 10.13 -5.01 -1.17
N VAL A 21 9.26 -5.35 -2.12
CA VAL A 21 8.93 -4.51 -3.28
C VAL A 21 7.43 -4.19 -3.36
N ASP A 22 7.12 -3.01 -3.88
CA ASP A 22 5.82 -2.65 -4.45
C ASP A 22 6.03 -1.83 -5.73
N GLY A 23 4.92 -1.46 -6.38
CA GLY A 23 4.92 -0.55 -7.52
C GLY A 23 4.17 0.73 -7.21
N HIS A 24 4.70 1.86 -7.65
CA HIS A 24 3.98 3.13 -7.67
C HIS A 24 2.66 2.97 -8.46
N GLN A 25 1.57 3.56 -7.98
CA GLN A 25 0.22 3.36 -8.53
C GLN A 25 -0.18 1.87 -8.68
N HIS A 26 0.44 0.98 -7.91
CA HIS A 26 0.18 -0.45 -7.92
C HIS A 26 0.44 -1.13 -9.27
N VAL A 27 1.29 -0.57 -10.13
CA VAL A 27 1.59 -1.14 -11.46
C VAL A 27 2.15 -2.56 -11.40
N HIS A 28 2.70 -2.97 -10.25
CA HIS A 28 3.31 -4.28 -10.06
C HIS A 28 2.31 -5.44 -10.16
N VAL A 29 1.01 -5.20 -9.99
CA VAL A 29 -0.02 -6.25 -10.14
C VAL A 29 -0.60 -6.36 -11.55
N LEU A 30 -0.24 -5.47 -12.46
CA LEU A 30 -0.78 -5.47 -13.82
C LEU A 30 -0.37 -6.74 -14.59
N PRO A 31 -1.24 -7.24 -15.49
CA PRO A 31 -0.87 -8.32 -16.41
C PRO A 31 0.36 -7.95 -17.23
N GLY A 32 1.26 -8.91 -17.42
CA GLY A 32 2.57 -8.72 -18.06
C GLY A 32 3.64 -8.22 -17.09
N VAL A 33 3.30 -7.32 -16.16
CA VAL A 33 4.24 -6.81 -15.15
C VAL A 33 4.45 -7.84 -14.05
N ARG A 34 3.36 -8.40 -13.49
CA ARG A 34 3.44 -9.39 -12.41
C ARG A 34 4.21 -10.65 -12.79
N GLU A 35 4.14 -11.11 -14.04
CA GLU A 35 4.89 -12.28 -14.52
C GLU A 35 6.38 -11.99 -14.69
N VAL A 36 6.75 -10.76 -15.06
CA VAL A 36 8.15 -10.33 -15.10
C VAL A 36 8.70 -10.26 -13.67
N LEU A 37 7.95 -9.62 -12.76
CA LEU A 37 8.36 -9.47 -11.36
C LEU A 37 8.48 -10.81 -10.64
N SER A 38 7.53 -11.73 -10.83
CA SER A 38 7.57 -13.04 -10.19
C SER A 38 8.83 -13.84 -10.53
N ARG A 39 9.38 -13.65 -11.73
CA ARG A 39 10.63 -14.30 -12.15
C ARG A 39 11.87 -13.55 -11.70
N LEU A 40 11.80 -12.22 -11.67
CA LEU A 40 12.95 -11.35 -11.43
C LEU A 40 13.25 -11.21 -9.94
N LEU A 41 12.25 -10.88 -9.13
CA LEU A 41 12.42 -10.49 -7.72
C LEU A 41 13.14 -11.57 -6.87
N PRO A 42 12.81 -12.87 -6.95
CA PRO A 42 13.51 -13.89 -6.17
C PRO A 42 15.00 -14.02 -6.51
N ARG A 43 15.38 -13.76 -7.77
CA ARG A 43 16.78 -13.81 -8.23
C ARG A 43 17.63 -12.68 -7.66
N HIS A 44 16.98 -11.59 -7.26
CA HIS A 44 17.59 -10.41 -6.63
C HIS A 44 17.38 -10.41 -5.11
N GLY A 45 17.09 -11.57 -4.49
CA GLY A 45 17.01 -11.69 -3.03
C GLY A 45 15.78 -11.04 -2.37
N VAL A 46 14.83 -10.54 -3.17
CA VAL A 46 13.58 -9.95 -2.66
C VAL A 46 12.70 -11.05 -2.07
N ARG A 47 12.19 -10.84 -0.86
CA ARG A 47 11.40 -11.85 -0.13
C ARG A 47 9.92 -11.52 -0.03
N TRP A 48 9.56 -10.24 -0.12
CA TRP A 48 8.18 -9.78 0.06
C TRP A 48 7.70 -8.92 -1.10
N ILE A 49 6.41 -9.02 -1.41
CA ILE A 49 5.74 -8.13 -2.35
C ILE A 49 4.35 -7.75 -1.84
N ARG A 50 3.95 -6.49 -2.07
CA ARG A 50 2.62 -5.99 -1.71
C ARG A 50 1.52 -6.64 -2.55
N ILE A 51 0.39 -6.97 -1.92
CA ILE A 51 -0.88 -7.27 -2.60
C ILE A 51 -1.89 -6.16 -2.23
N PRO A 52 -2.12 -5.16 -3.09
CA PRO A 52 -3.04 -4.06 -2.84
C PRO A 52 -4.51 -4.48 -3.08
N GLU A 53 -4.96 -5.54 -2.43
CA GLU A 53 -6.35 -6.00 -2.44
C GLU A 53 -7.03 -5.55 -1.15
N GLU A 54 -8.07 -4.71 -1.24
CA GLU A 54 -8.80 -4.26 -0.05
C GLU A 54 -10.09 -5.04 0.21
N ALA A 55 -10.25 -5.51 1.44
CA ALA A 55 -11.41 -6.25 1.92
C ALA A 55 -12.75 -5.60 1.57
N LEU A 56 -12.87 -4.27 1.74
CA LEU A 56 -14.10 -3.53 1.47
C LEU A 56 -14.47 -3.50 -0.02
N LEU A 57 -13.50 -3.65 -0.92
CA LEU A 57 -13.72 -3.69 -2.36
C LEU A 57 -14.10 -5.10 -2.81
N VAL A 58 -13.43 -6.13 -2.29
CA VAL A 58 -13.68 -7.53 -2.66
C VAL A 58 -14.84 -8.18 -1.92
N SER A 59 -15.32 -7.60 -0.81
CA SER A 59 -16.46 -8.15 -0.05
C SER A 59 -17.82 -7.98 -0.73
N GLY A 60 -17.86 -7.50 -1.98
CA GLY A 60 -19.11 -7.24 -2.71
C GLY A 60 -19.93 -6.07 -2.13
N MET A 61 -19.30 -5.19 -1.35
CA MET A 61 -19.96 -4.03 -0.76
C MET A 61 -20.49 -3.11 -1.87
N PRO A 62 -21.77 -2.70 -1.84
CA PRO A 62 -22.33 -1.80 -2.84
C PRO A 62 -21.60 -0.45 -2.88
N ASP A 63 -21.45 0.13 -4.06
CA ASP A 63 -20.76 1.42 -4.24
C ASP A 63 -21.37 2.55 -3.40
N HIS A 64 -22.68 2.53 -3.15
CA HIS A 64 -23.35 3.54 -2.33
C HIS A 64 -22.93 3.50 -0.85
N GLU A 65 -22.42 2.37 -0.35
CA GLU A 65 -21.87 2.28 1.01
C GLU A 65 -20.44 2.83 1.08
N LEU A 66 -19.74 2.88 -0.06
CA LEU A 66 -18.42 3.50 -0.20
C LEU A 66 -18.52 4.96 -0.68
N ALA A 67 -19.71 5.39 -1.08
CA ALA A 67 -19.99 6.76 -1.47
C ALA A 67 -19.65 7.73 -0.33
N GLY A 68 -18.94 8.80 -0.67
CA GLY A 68 -18.46 9.80 0.29
C GLY A 68 -17.07 9.54 0.85
N LEU A 69 -16.50 8.33 0.67
CA LEU A 69 -15.06 8.12 0.86
C LEU A 69 -14.29 8.58 -0.39
N VAL A 70 -14.71 8.11 -1.56
CA VAL A 70 -14.04 8.42 -2.83
C VAL A 70 -15.06 8.66 -3.94
N ASP A 71 -14.66 9.34 -5.00
CA ASP A 71 -15.51 9.50 -6.17
C ASP A 71 -15.62 8.19 -6.98
N GLN A 72 -16.58 8.15 -7.93
CA GLN A 72 -16.85 6.95 -8.71
C GLN A 72 -15.68 6.51 -9.61
N SER A 73 -14.88 7.47 -10.09
CA SER A 73 -13.74 7.16 -10.96
C SER A 73 -12.61 6.50 -10.16
N ALA A 74 -12.32 7.02 -8.97
CA ALA A 74 -11.37 6.44 -8.03
C ALA A 74 -11.85 5.06 -7.56
N LEU A 75 -13.14 4.90 -7.25
CA LEU A 75 -13.69 3.62 -6.83
C LEU A 75 -13.54 2.54 -7.91
N LYS A 76 -13.86 2.87 -9.17
CA LYS A 76 -13.67 1.96 -10.31
C LYS A 76 -12.20 1.56 -10.45
N PHE A 77 -11.29 2.51 -10.34
CA PHE A 77 -9.85 2.25 -10.40
C PHE A 77 -9.38 1.33 -9.27
N TYR A 78 -9.80 1.57 -8.03
CA TYR A 78 -9.39 0.75 -6.89
C TYR A 78 -9.95 -0.67 -6.93
N ARG A 79 -11.16 -0.85 -7.47
CA ARG A 79 -11.71 -2.19 -7.75
C ARG A 79 -10.86 -2.94 -8.76
N GLU A 80 -10.51 -2.30 -9.87
CA GLU A 80 -9.62 -2.90 -10.87
C GLU A 80 -8.26 -3.27 -10.26
N VAL A 81 -7.66 -2.39 -9.47
CA VAL A 81 -6.40 -2.69 -8.77
C VAL A 81 -6.56 -3.90 -7.83
N SER A 82 -7.66 -3.97 -7.07
CA SER A 82 -7.92 -5.10 -6.17
C SER A 82 -8.12 -6.41 -6.94
N ASP A 83 -8.83 -6.39 -8.06
CA ASP A 83 -9.04 -7.56 -8.92
C ASP A 83 -7.70 -8.05 -9.50
N GLN A 84 -6.86 -7.12 -9.99
CA GLN A 84 -5.52 -7.46 -10.49
C GLN A 84 -4.60 -7.97 -9.38
N ALA A 85 -4.69 -7.40 -8.18
CA ALA A 85 -3.96 -7.85 -7.00
C ALA A 85 -4.35 -9.28 -6.60
N SER A 86 -5.65 -9.59 -6.64
CA SER A 86 -6.18 -10.94 -6.38
C SER A 86 -5.62 -11.95 -7.37
N ALA A 87 -5.61 -11.61 -8.66
CA ALA A 87 -5.03 -12.45 -9.71
C ALA A 87 -3.49 -12.57 -9.61
N ALA A 88 -2.80 -11.56 -9.08
CA ALA A 88 -1.35 -11.56 -8.94
C ALA A 88 -0.85 -12.37 -7.73
N ARG A 89 -1.61 -12.41 -6.63
CA ARG A 89 -1.27 -13.14 -5.40
C ARG A 89 -0.78 -14.58 -5.64
N PRO A 90 -1.53 -15.47 -6.33
CA PRO A 90 -1.08 -16.84 -6.53
C PRO A 90 0.19 -16.93 -7.40
N ILE A 91 0.39 -15.99 -8.34
CA ILE A 91 1.58 -15.95 -9.19
C ILE A 91 2.82 -15.60 -8.37
N PHE A 92 2.72 -14.62 -7.48
CA PHE A 92 3.82 -14.23 -6.61
C PHE A 92 4.14 -15.30 -5.56
N GLN A 93 3.11 -15.89 -4.95
CA GLN A 93 3.28 -16.98 -3.99
C GLN A 93 3.93 -18.22 -4.66
N ALA A 94 3.51 -18.60 -5.87
CA ALA A 94 4.12 -19.70 -6.62
C ALA A 94 5.59 -19.44 -6.98
N ALA A 95 6.00 -18.18 -7.07
CA ALA A 95 7.38 -17.78 -7.27
C ALA A 95 8.21 -17.71 -5.97
N GLY A 96 7.62 -18.05 -4.82
CA GLY A 96 8.27 -18.03 -3.51
C GLY A 96 8.31 -16.66 -2.82
N LEU A 97 7.58 -15.66 -3.33
CA LEU A 97 7.44 -14.36 -2.67
C LEU A 97 6.40 -14.44 -1.55
N ARG A 98 6.72 -13.87 -0.39
CA ARG A 98 5.79 -13.69 0.72
C ARG A 98 4.93 -12.44 0.50
N CYS A 99 3.70 -12.49 0.98
CA CYS A 99 2.71 -11.40 0.88
C CYS A 99 2.01 -11.29 2.25
N THR A 100 1.57 -10.09 2.64
CA THR A 100 0.68 -9.97 3.80
C THR A 100 -0.69 -10.57 3.48
N ASP A 101 -1.43 -10.92 4.52
CA ASP A 101 -2.75 -11.53 4.39
C ASP A 101 -3.76 -10.51 3.87
N ALA A 102 -3.71 -9.28 4.40
CA ALA A 102 -4.56 -8.18 3.97
C ALA A 102 -3.81 -6.85 3.77
N PHE A 103 -4.53 -5.90 3.17
CA PHE A 103 -4.04 -4.57 2.84
C PHE A 103 -5.09 -3.49 3.13
N VAL A 104 -4.62 -2.31 3.54
CA VAL A 104 -5.40 -1.07 3.70
C VAL A 104 -4.56 0.09 3.15
N GLY A 105 -5.12 0.92 2.26
CA GLY A 105 -4.39 2.13 1.82
C GLY A 105 -4.99 2.94 0.68
N MET A 106 -5.69 2.33 -0.27
CA MET A 106 -6.38 3.01 -1.37
C MET A 106 -7.62 3.77 -0.86
N LEU A 107 -8.51 3.12 -0.10
CA LEU A 107 -9.72 3.79 0.43
C LEU A 107 -9.42 4.74 1.59
N THR A 108 -8.24 4.62 2.18
CA THR A 108 -7.79 5.45 3.32
C THR A 108 -6.76 6.51 2.91
N MET A 109 -6.49 6.68 1.61
CA MET A 109 -5.52 7.65 1.14
C MET A 109 -5.95 9.10 1.46
N GLY A 110 -4.98 9.92 1.86
CA GLY A 110 -5.13 11.34 2.09
C GLY A 110 -6.04 11.67 3.26
N ARG A 111 -6.95 12.63 3.04
CA ARG A 111 -7.95 13.04 4.06
C ARG A 111 -8.83 11.89 4.56
N ASN A 112 -8.92 10.81 3.80
CA ASN A 112 -9.69 9.64 4.20
C ASN A 112 -9.01 8.83 5.31
N LEU A 113 -7.72 9.02 5.57
CA LEU A 113 -7.04 8.39 6.70
C LEU A 113 -7.61 8.95 7.99
N THR A 114 -8.63 8.29 8.53
CA THR A 114 -9.32 8.68 9.76
C THR A 114 -9.47 7.46 10.66
N ALA A 115 -9.61 7.67 11.97
CA ALA A 115 -9.83 6.56 12.89
C ALA A 115 -11.06 5.73 12.51
N ASN A 116 -12.11 6.36 11.99
CA ASN A 116 -13.33 5.66 11.57
C ASN A 116 -13.10 4.80 10.31
N SER A 117 -12.44 5.36 9.29
CA SER A 117 -12.11 4.62 8.06
C SER A 117 -11.20 3.40 8.33
N LEU A 118 -10.23 3.55 9.23
CA LEU A 118 -9.33 2.47 9.65
C LEU A 118 -10.11 1.40 10.40
N LYS A 119 -10.93 1.77 11.40
CA LYS A 119 -11.80 0.83 12.13
C LYS A 119 -12.70 0.06 11.17
N ARG A 120 -13.30 0.74 10.20
CA ARG A 120 -14.16 0.11 9.18
C ARG A 120 -13.38 -0.91 8.35
N SER A 121 -12.21 -0.55 7.85
CA SER A 121 -11.37 -1.42 7.01
C SER A 121 -10.86 -2.63 7.78
N LEU A 122 -10.33 -2.42 8.99
CA LEU A 122 -9.83 -3.48 9.86
C LEU A 122 -10.96 -4.44 10.29
N THR A 123 -12.14 -3.92 10.61
CA THR A 123 -13.31 -4.76 10.95
C THR A 123 -13.71 -5.65 9.78
N ALA A 124 -13.71 -5.11 8.55
CA ALA A 124 -14.00 -5.91 7.36
C ALA A 124 -12.98 -7.02 7.15
N ILE A 125 -11.68 -6.72 7.31
CA ILE A 125 -10.58 -7.70 7.21
C ILE A 125 -10.77 -8.82 8.24
N LEU A 126 -10.96 -8.47 9.51
CA LEU A 126 -11.13 -9.46 10.57
C LEU A 126 -12.35 -10.35 10.32
N LYS A 127 -13.46 -9.78 9.83
CA LYS A 127 -14.66 -10.55 9.49
C LYS A 127 -14.39 -11.54 8.35
N LEU A 128 -13.70 -11.13 7.29
CA LEU A 128 -13.36 -12.02 6.17
C LEU A 128 -12.44 -13.16 6.61
N HIS A 129 -11.40 -12.87 7.39
CA HIS A 129 -10.45 -13.91 7.82
C HIS A 129 -11.02 -14.84 8.89
N GLN A 130 -11.89 -14.36 9.79
CA GLN A 130 -12.63 -15.23 10.71
C GLN A 130 -13.51 -16.23 9.96
N LEU A 131 -14.16 -15.82 8.86
CA LEU A 131 -14.93 -16.73 8.00
C LEU A 131 -14.04 -17.76 7.28
N GLY A 132 -12.78 -17.40 7.02
CA GLY A 132 -11.76 -18.28 6.44
C GLY A 132 -11.04 -19.20 7.44
N GLY A 133 -11.30 -19.05 8.75
CA GLY A 133 -10.65 -19.84 9.80
C GLY A 133 -9.29 -19.31 10.26
N GLU A 134 -8.87 -18.11 9.84
CA GLU A 134 -7.62 -17.47 10.25
C GLU A 134 -7.87 -16.50 11.41
N ALA A 135 -7.22 -16.73 12.54
CA ALA A 135 -7.49 -15.99 13.77
C ALA A 135 -6.73 -14.65 13.87
N SER A 136 -5.63 -14.46 13.15
CA SER A 136 -4.75 -13.28 13.33
C SER A 136 -3.96 -12.97 12.04
N PRO A 137 -4.57 -12.23 11.11
CA PRO A 137 -3.92 -11.90 9.85
C PRO A 137 -2.87 -10.80 9.98
N THR A 138 -1.84 -10.86 9.15
CA THR A 138 -0.93 -9.75 8.87
C THR A 138 -1.61 -8.74 7.96
N ILE A 139 -1.60 -7.46 8.36
CA ILE A 139 -2.26 -6.38 7.63
C ILE A 139 -1.23 -5.32 7.28
N GLU A 140 -1.04 -5.06 5.99
CA GLU A 140 -0.21 -3.96 5.53
C GLU A 140 -1.03 -2.66 5.45
N LEU A 141 -0.58 -1.60 6.14
CA LEU A 141 -1.14 -0.25 6.03
C LEU A 141 -0.24 0.64 5.17
N MET A 142 -0.71 1.02 3.99
CA MET A 142 -0.04 2.01 3.14
C MET A 142 -0.48 3.43 3.52
N THR A 143 0.49 4.33 3.60
CA THR A 143 0.28 5.76 3.87
C THR A 143 1.25 6.61 3.05
N HIS A 144 0.97 7.91 2.96
CA HIS A 144 1.75 8.90 2.23
C HIS A 144 2.08 10.15 3.08
N PRO A 145 2.58 9.98 4.32
CA PRO A 145 2.79 11.11 5.21
C PRO A 145 3.84 12.08 4.64
N GLY A 146 3.62 13.37 4.83
CA GLY A 146 4.64 14.39 4.57
C GLY A 146 4.09 15.80 4.52
N TYR A 147 5.00 16.77 4.63
CA TYR A 147 4.64 18.16 4.52
C TYR A 147 4.44 18.55 3.05
N PRO A 148 3.42 19.38 2.73
CA PRO A 148 3.23 19.95 1.41
C PRO A 148 4.50 20.64 0.93
N LEU A 149 4.97 20.25 -0.25
CA LEU A 149 6.07 20.95 -0.89
C LEU A 149 5.57 22.33 -1.35
N LYS A 150 6.33 23.37 -1.02
CA LYS A 150 6.10 24.74 -1.48
C LYS A 150 6.97 24.99 -2.72
N GLU A 151 6.48 25.78 -3.67
CA GLU A 151 7.31 26.18 -4.81
C GLU A 151 8.55 26.94 -4.30
N ALA A 152 9.73 26.56 -4.82
CA ALA A 152 11.05 27.10 -4.51
C ALA A 152 11.81 26.56 -3.27
N ASP A 153 11.60 25.30 -2.85
CA ASP A 153 12.65 24.62 -2.07
C ASP A 153 13.66 23.95 -3.02
N PRO A 154 14.88 24.51 -3.20
CA PRO A 154 15.90 23.92 -4.07
C PRO A 154 16.37 22.53 -3.61
N VAL A 155 16.09 22.14 -2.37
CA VAL A 155 16.41 20.82 -1.81
C VAL A 155 15.25 19.82 -2.02
N ASN A 156 14.01 20.29 -2.22
CA ASN A 156 12.80 19.46 -2.37
C ASN A 156 12.04 19.78 -3.66
N GLN A 157 12.61 19.45 -4.81
CA GLN A 157 12.06 19.80 -6.13
C GLN A 157 11.08 18.75 -6.70
N GLY A 158 10.49 17.90 -5.85
CA GLY A 158 9.61 16.82 -6.31
C GLY A 158 10.35 15.77 -7.16
N CYS A 159 9.69 15.26 -8.22
CA CYS A 159 10.22 14.17 -9.06
C CYS A 159 11.43 14.58 -9.91
N ALA A 160 11.51 15.86 -10.31
CA ALA A 160 12.68 16.39 -11.00
C ALA A 160 12.78 17.89 -10.79
N ALA A 161 14.02 18.38 -10.69
CA ALA A 161 14.31 19.80 -10.53
C ALA A 161 13.59 20.73 -11.53
N GLN A 162 13.39 20.20 -12.73
CA GLN A 162 12.84 20.94 -13.87
C GLN A 162 11.31 20.91 -13.91
N LEU A 163 10.69 19.96 -13.21
CA LEU A 163 9.24 19.76 -13.16
C LEU A 163 8.64 20.37 -11.88
N GLY A 164 9.43 20.47 -10.81
CA GLY A 164 8.95 20.90 -9.50
C GLY A 164 8.05 19.84 -8.84
N PRO A 165 7.46 20.16 -7.67
CA PRO A 165 6.54 19.26 -6.99
C PRO A 165 5.22 19.13 -7.76
N ASP A 166 4.79 17.89 -7.97
CA ASP A 166 3.47 17.60 -8.54
C ASP A 166 2.34 17.91 -7.54
N ASP A 167 1.09 17.86 -8.01
CA ASP A 167 -0.10 18.15 -7.19
C ASP A 167 -0.17 17.24 -5.96
N PHE A 168 0.26 15.98 -6.10
CA PHE A 168 0.31 15.03 -5.00
C PHE A 168 1.28 15.47 -3.90
N SER A 169 2.49 15.87 -4.28
CA SER A 169 3.54 16.33 -3.37
C SER A 169 3.18 17.64 -2.67
N ARG A 170 2.35 18.47 -3.30
CA ARG A 170 1.82 19.73 -2.77
C ARG A 170 0.57 19.55 -1.88
N SER A 171 0.02 18.34 -1.82
CA SER A 171 -1.28 18.12 -1.19
C SER A 171 -1.22 18.25 0.33
N LEU A 172 -2.20 18.98 0.90
CA LEU A 172 -2.44 19.05 2.35
C LEU A 172 -2.88 17.70 2.93
N ASP A 173 -3.39 16.80 2.09
CA ASP A 173 -3.83 15.47 2.49
C ASP A 173 -2.65 14.63 3.04
N ARG A 174 -1.42 14.86 2.54
CA ARG A 174 -0.21 14.21 3.09
C ARG A 174 0.14 14.69 4.50
N ALA A 175 -0.10 15.98 4.79
CA ALA A 175 0.07 16.52 6.13
C ALA A 175 -1.03 16.01 7.07
N HIS A 176 -2.25 15.84 6.57
CA HIS A 176 -3.33 15.18 7.31
C HIS A 176 -2.94 13.75 7.68
N GLU A 177 -2.43 12.96 6.73
CA GLU A 177 -1.96 11.60 7.03
C GLU A 177 -0.86 11.59 8.10
N MET A 178 0.14 12.48 7.97
CA MET A 178 1.20 12.64 8.97
C MET A 178 0.63 12.95 10.37
N ALA A 179 -0.28 13.92 10.46
CA ALA A 179 -0.91 14.30 11.73
C ALA A 179 -1.72 13.15 12.33
N MET A 180 -2.47 12.42 11.50
CA MET A 180 -3.26 11.27 11.95
C MET A 180 -2.39 10.13 12.48
N LEU A 181 -1.26 9.81 11.83
CA LEU A 181 -0.36 8.76 12.31
C LEU A 181 0.33 9.10 13.63
N GLN A 182 0.47 10.39 13.94
CA GLN A 182 1.01 10.89 15.22
C GLN A 182 -0.07 11.13 16.28
N SER A 183 -1.34 10.90 15.93
CA SER A 183 -2.48 11.23 16.79
C SER A 183 -2.73 10.18 17.87
N ARG A 184 -3.42 10.58 18.94
CA ARG A 184 -3.87 9.67 19.99
C ARG A 184 -4.88 8.66 19.43
N GLU A 185 -5.74 9.12 18.52
CA GLU A 185 -6.80 8.38 17.87
C GLU A 185 -6.25 7.20 17.06
N PHE A 186 -5.14 7.39 16.34
CA PHE A 186 -4.47 6.28 15.65
C PHE A 186 -3.93 5.25 16.66
N GLY A 187 -3.29 5.69 17.73
CA GLY A 187 -2.84 4.80 18.80
C GLY A 187 -3.98 4.01 19.46
N GLU A 188 -5.17 4.62 19.61
CA GLU A 188 -6.37 3.94 20.09
C GLU A 188 -6.89 2.89 19.10
N VAL A 189 -6.85 3.17 17.79
CA VAL A 189 -7.18 2.17 16.76
C VAL A 189 -6.21 0.99 16.83
N VAL A 190 -4.90 1.23 16.83
CA VAL A 190 -3.90 0.15 16.90
C VAL A 190 -4.12 -0.72 18.12
N ARG A 191 -4.30 -0.11 19.31
CA ARG A 191 -4.57 -0.84 20.57
C ARG A 191 -5.85 -1.68 20.53
N ALA A 192 -6.89 -1.22 19.85
CA ALA A 192 -8.16 -1.92 19.78
C ALA A 192 -8.13 -3.16 18.87
N PHE A 193 -7.23 -3.22 17.88
CA PHE A 193 -7.22 -4.30 16.87
C PHE A 193 -6.03 -5.25 16.99
N SER A 194 -4.81 -4.74 17.22
CA SER A 194 -3.60 -5.56 17.25
C SER A 194 -2.77 -5.33 18.51
N GLY A 195 -2.70 -4.08 18.98
CA GLY A 195 -1.77 -3.67 20.04
C GLY A 195 -0.30 -3.62 19.61
N GLN A 196 0.03 -3.97 18.36
CA GLN A 196 1.40 -4.10 17.86
C GLN A 196 1.54 -3.50 16.45
N LEU A 197 2.74 -3.00 16.15
CA LEU A 197 3.14 -2.55 14.82
C LEU A 197 4.49 -3.20 14.49
N TYR A 198 4.64 -3.62 13.24
CA TYR A 198 5.81 -4.35 12.77
C TYR A 198 6.38 -3.66 11.54
N GLY A 199 7.71 -3.65 11.44
CA GLY A 199 8.40 -3.50 10.18
C GLY A 199 8.53 -4.84 9.47
N PHE A 200 8.70 -4.82 8.14
CA PHE A 200 8.93 -6.05 7.38
C PHE A 200 10.21 -6.80 7.82
N GLY A 201 11.19 -6.11 8.41
CA GLY A 201 12.37 -6.73 9.02
C GLY A 201 12.06 -7.60 10.24
N ASP A 202 10.95 -7.34 10.95
CA ASP A 202 10.50 -8.15 12.08
C ASP A 202 9.83 -9.47 11.64
N LEU A 203 9.49 -9.57 10.34
CA LEU A 203 8.86 -10.74 9.70
C LEU A 203 9.88 -11.63 8.93
N ALA A 204 11.17 -11.38 9.12
CA ALA A 204 12.26 -11.96 8.33
C ALA A 204 12.44 -13.47 8.52
#